data_AF-B4UIE7-F1
#
_entry.id   AF-B4UIE7-F1
#
_cell.length_a   1.000
_cell.length_b   1.000
_cell.length_c   1.000
_cell.angle_alpha   90.00
_cell.angle_beta   90.00
_cell.angle_gamma   90.00
#
_symmetry.space_group_name_H-M   'P 1'
#
loop_
_entity.id
_entity.type
_entity.pdbx_description
1 polymer ?
#
loop_
_entity_poly.entity_id
_entity_poly.type
_entity_poly.pdbx_seq_one_letter_code
_entity_poly.pdbx_strand_id
1 'polypeptide(L)'
;MASPRALAYLAYRALVAHPLKRLRARGPGLERFRAAYVSEGLLPTLVGDREVDQAASACISCGLCEPGCDLARAAPAVRALGLHAAFRLYGRAGPDLALAAGALGACDGCGDCEARCPVGVPISRVVRALHARAEAGATLRGARSGQAAAGAANAIVSQAPGVK
;
A
#
# COMPACT_ATOMS: atom_id res chain seq x y z
N MET A 1 -24.66 37.22 -8.71
CA MET A 1 -25.86 36.58 -8.13
C MET A 1 -26.12 35.28 -8.87
N ALA A 2 -26.24 34.14 -8.19
CA ALA A 2 -26.42 32.85 -8.86
C ALA A 2 -27.81 32.77 -9.50
N SER A 3 -27.91 32.21 -10.71
CA SER A 3 -29.18 32.03 -11.41
C SER A 3 -30.13 31.13 -10.63
N PRO A 4 -31.42 31.45 -10.51
CA PRO A 4 -32.39 30.63 -9.78
C PRO A 4 -32.50 29.21 -10.36
N ARG A 5 -32.24 29.05 -11.68
CA ARG A 5 -32.18 27.73 -12.34
C ARG A 5 -30.98 26.91 -11.88
N ALA A 6 -29.83 27.55 -11.65
CA ALA A 6 -28.64 26.87 -11.14
C ALA A 6 -28.87 26.42 -9.68
N LEU A 7 -29.48 27.27 -8.86
CA LEU A 7 -29.82 26.92 -7.47
C LEU A 7 -30.84 25.78 -7.39
N ALA A 8 -31.89 25.82 -8.21
CA ALA A 8 -32.89 24.75 -8.29
C ALA A 8 -32.28 23.42 -8.75
N TYR A 9 -31.39 23.45 -9.74
CA TYR A 9 -30.69 22.25 -10.21
C TYR A 9 -29.77 21.64 -9.15
N LEU A 10 -29.02 22.47 -8.42
CA LEU A 10 -28.16 22.02 -7.32
C LEU A 10 -29.00 21.45 -6.17
N ALA A 11 -30.10 22.10 -5.81
CA ALA A 11 -31.04 21.62 -4.80
C ALA A 11 -31.64 20.25 -5.20
N TYR A 12 -32.09 20.10 -6.44
CA TYR A 12 -32.57 18.82 -6.96
C TYR A 12 -31.51 17.71 -6.89
N ARG A 13 -30.26 18.00 -7.31
CA ARG A 13 -29.19 16.99 -7.22
C ARG A 13 -28.88 16.60 -5.79
N ALA A 14 -28.79 17.57 -4.88
CA ALA A 14 -28.43 17.32 -3.49
C ALA A 14 -29.55 16.61 -2.71
N LEU A 15 -30.80 17.05 -2.88
CA LEU A 15 -31.93 16.60 -2.06
C LEU A 15 -32.68 15.41 -2.66
N VAL A 16 -32.63 15.21 -3.97
CA VAL A 16 -33.40 14.15 -4.65
C VAL A 16 -32.48 13.15 -5.33
N ALA A 17 -31.67 13.60 -6.29
CA ALA A 17 -30.92 12.66 -7.13
C ALA A 17 -29.84 11.89 -6.36
N HIS A 18 -29.06 12.57 -5.51
CA HIS A 18 -27.99 11.95 -4.73
C HIS A 18 -28.49 10.94 -3.68
N PRO A 19 -29.48 11.25 -2.81
CA PRO A 19 -30.01 10.25 -1.88
C PRO A 19 -30.68 9.08 -2.59
N LEU A 20 -31.43 9.32 -3.67
CA LEU A 20 -32.05 8.25 -4.45
C LEU A 20 -31.00 7.32 -5.09
N LYS A 21 -29.91 7.90 -5.62
CA LYS A 21 -28.77 7.13 -6.14
C LYS A 21 -28.06 6.35 -5.02
N ARG A 22 -27.92 6.91 -3.83
CA ARG A 22 -27.30 6.26 -2.67
C ARG A 22 -28.13 5.08 -2.15
N LEU A 23 -29.46 5.20 -2.18
CA LEU A 23 -30.38 4.11 -1.84
C LEU A 23 -30.30 2.97 -2.87
N ARG A 24 -30.22 3.28 -4.16
CA ARG A 24 -30.05 2.27 -5.24
C ARG A 24 -28.64 1.65 -5.28
N ALA A 25 -27.62 2.36 -4.80
CA ALA A 25 -26.23 1.90 -4.83
C ALA A 25 -25.84 0.99 -3.64
N ARG A 26 -26.76 0.69 -2.71
CA ARG A 26 -26.58 -0.27 -1.60
C ARG A 26 -26.53 -1.72 -2.10
N GLY A 27 -25.57 -2.04 -2.98
CA GLY A 27 -25.02 -3.40 -3.07
C GLY A 27 -23.87 -3.55 -2.07
N PRO A 28 -23.41 -4.78 -1.75
CA PRO A 28 -22.35 -5.03 -0.78
C PRO A 28 -21.06 -4.34 -1.24
N GLY A 29 -20.80 -3.14 -0.71
CA GLY A 29 -19.64 -2.33 -1.08
C GLY A 29 -18.35 -3.07 -0.79
N LEU A 30 -18.34 -3.89 0.27
CA LEU A 30 -17.23 -4.74 0.65
C LEU A 30 -16.93 -5.83 -0.38
N GLU A 31 -17.94 -6.46 -0.98
CA GLU A 31 -17.72 -7.50 -1.99
C GLU A 31 -17.16 -6.90 -3.28
N ARG A 32 -17.71 -5.78 -3.74
CA ARG A 32 -17.18 -5.04 -4.90
C ARG A 32 -15.75 -4.54 -4.65
N PHE A 33 -15.50 -4.01 -3.45
CA PHE A 33 -14.15 -3.62 -3.04
C PHE A 33 -13.20 -4.82 -3.05
N ARG A 34 -13.62 -5.95 -2.49
CA ARG A 34 -12.81 -7.17 -2.49
C ARG A 34 -12.54 -7.66 -3.91
N ALA A 35 -13.56 -7.73 -4.76
CA ALA A 35 -13.41 -8.17 -6.15
C ALA A 35 -12.46 -7.27 -6.96
N ALA A 36 -12.48 -5.95 -6.74
CA ALA A 36 -11.62 -5.01 -7.45
C ALA A 36 -10.18 -5.00 -6.91
N TYR A 37 -10.00 -5.00 -5.59
CA TYR A 37 -8.71 -4.65 -4.97
C TYR A 37 -7.98 -5.82 -4.31
N VAL A 38 -8.66 -6.96 -4.08
CA VAL A 38 -7.98 -8.13 -3.48
C VAL A 38 -6.86 -8.59 -4.41
N SER A 39 -7.09 -8.68 -5.72
CA SER A 39 -6.06 -9.12 -6.69
C SER A 39 -4.83 -8.21 -6.74
N GLU A 40 -4.97 -6.92 -6.39
CA GLU A 40 -3.86 -5.96 -6.39
C GLU A 40 -2.85 -6.19 -5.25
N GLY A 41 -3.13 -7.13 -4.34
CA GLY A 41 -2.18 -7.49 -3.28
C GLY A 41 -2.07 -6.42 -2.20
N LEU A 42 -3.12 -5.62 -2.00
CA LEU A 42 -3.18 -4.66 -0.90
C LEU A 42 -2.97 -5.38 0.44
N LEU A 43 -1.94 -4.97 1.15
CA LEU A 43 -1.65 -5.44 2.49
C LEU A 43 -2.61 -4.78 3.49
N PRO A 44 -3.18 -5.52 4.44
CA PRO A 44 -3.96 -4.92 5.51
C PRO A 44 -3.04 -4.04 6.36
N THR A 45 -3.39 -2.77 6.53
CA THR A 45 -2.69 -1.86 7.45
C THR A 45 -3.08 -2.19 8.88
N LEU A 46 -2.14 -2.70 9.66
CA LEU A 46 -2.33 -2.98 11.08
C LEU A 46 -2.28 -1.68 11.90
N VAL A 47 -2.74 -1.73 13.15
CA VAL A 47 -2.70 -0.55 14.04
C VAL A 47 -1.26 -0.06 14.24
N GLY A 48 -0.31 -0.97 14.42
CA GLY A 48 1.11 -0.63 14.56
C GLY A 48 1.73 0.00 13.31
N ASP A 49 1.23 -0.35 12.11
CA ASP A 49 1.70 0.25 10.85
C ASP A 49 1.32 1.73 10.78
N ARG A 50 0.18 2.12 11.37
CA ARG A 50 -0.29 3.52 11.35
C ARG A 50 0.64 4.45 12.11
N GLU A 51 1.18 4.01 13.24
CA GLU A 51 2.15 4.79 14.00
C GLU A 51 3.43 5.02 13.19
N VAL A 52 3.90 3.97 12.51
CA VAL A 52 5.07 4.04 11.65
C VAL A 52 4.81 4.97 10.46
N ASP A 53 3.67 4.84 9.80
CA ASP A 53 3.28 5.68 8.67
C ASP A 53 3.12 7.16 9.10
N GLN A 54 2.58 7.41 10.29
CA GLN A 54 2.47 8.76 10.86
C GLN A 54 3.86 9.34 11.16
N ALA A 55 4.75 8.56 11.76
CA ALA A 55 6.13 8.97 12.03
C ALA A 55 6.91 9.25 10.73
N ALA A 56 6.78 8.37 9.73
CA ALA A 56 7.37 8.55 8.41
C ALA A 56 6.80 9.77 7.67
N SER A 57 5.53 10.12 7.91
CA SER A 57 4.88 11.31 7.30
C SER A 57 5.46 12.64 7.81
N ALA A 58 6.18 12.65 8.94
CA ALA A 58 6.91 13.83 9.41
C ALA A 58 8.17 14.13 8.57
N CYS A 59 8.64 13.18 7.74
CA CYS A 59 9.80 13.37 6.88
C CYS A 59 9.61 14.56 5.92
N ILE A 60 10.51 15.54 6.01
CA ILE A 60 10.55 16.73 5.12
C ILE A 60 11.40 16.52 3.86
N SER A 61 11.81 15.28 3.58
CA SER A 61 12.61 14.93 2.39
C SER A 61 13.93 15.71 2.24
N CYS A 62 14.63 15.97 3.35
CA CYS A 62 15.88 16.75 3.35
C CYS A 62 17.14 15.98 2.90
N GLY A 63 17.11 14.64 2.87
CA GLY A 63 18.24 13.81 2.45
C GLY A 63 19.41 13.69 3.44
N LEU A 64 19.39 14.37 4.59
CA LEU A 64 20.52 14.37 5.55
C LEU A 64 20.83 12.99 6.16
N CYS A 65 19.90 12.04 6.09
CA CYS A 65 20.09 10.68 6.58
C CYS A 65 20.89 9.77 5.63
N GLU A 66 21.14 10.20 4.39
CA GLU A 66 21.72 9.35 3.33
C GLU A 66 23.24 9.25 3.33
N PRO A 67 24.02 10.32 3.59
CA PRO A 67 25.47 10.25 3.53
C PRO A 67 26.02 9.16 4.46
N GLY A 68 26.77 8.20 3.90
CA GLY A 68 27.35 7.09 4.67
C GLY A 68 26.37 6.01 5.13
N CYS A 69 25.09 6.04 4.70
CA CYS A 69 24.13 4.98 5.00
C CYS A 69 24.27 3.82 4.00
N ASP A 70 24.52 2.61 4.49
CA ASP A 70 24.72 1.42 3.64
C ASP A 70 23.46 1.04 2.87
N LEU A 71 22.30 1.21 3.48
CA LEU A 71 21.00 1.06 2.82
C LEU A 71 20.86 2.00 1.62
N ALA A 72 21.30 3.26 1.75
CA ALA A 72 21.28 4.22 0.65
C ALA A 72 22.24 3.83 -0.48
N ARG A 73 23.33 3.11 -0.18
CA ARG A 73 24.29 2.60 -1.15
C ARG A 73 23.83 1.31 -1.84
N ALA A 74 23.14 0.43 -1.12
CA ALA A 74 22.80 -0.92 -1.55
C ALA A 74 21.64 -1.01 -2.58
N ALA A 75 20.88 0.05 -2.79
CA ALA A 75 19.57 -0.06 -3.44
C ALA A 75 19.38 0.91 -4.64
N PRO A 76 19.50 0.42 -5.89
CA PRO A 76 19.24 1.23 -7.09
C PRO A 76 17.81 1.79 -7.16
N ALA A 77 16.82 1.01 -6.74
CA ALA A 77 15.40 1.41 -6.72
C ALA A 77 15.11 2.49 -5.66
N VAL A 78 15.79 2.44 -4.51
CA VAL A 78 15.71 3.48 -3.48
C VAL A 78 16.50 4.72 -3.91
N ARG A 79 17.60 4.57 -4.66
CA ARG A 79 18.40 5.69 -5.18
C ARG A 79 17.68 6.58 -6.19
N ALA A 80 16.73 6.05 -6.97
CA ALA A 80 15.99 6.85 -7.94
C ALA A 80 15.15 7.95 -7.27
N LEU A 81 14.72 7.72 -6.02
CA LEU A 81 13.90 8.65 -5.24
C LEU A 81 14.64 9.18 -3.99
N GLY A 82 15.73 8.54 -3.59
CA GLY A 82 16.38 8.73 -2.30
C GLY A 82 15.72 7.94 -1.17
N LEU A 83 16.50 7.58 -0.16
CA LEU A 83 16.02 6.92 1.07
C LEU A 83 14.99 7.80 1.79
N HIS A 84 15.18 9.11 1.75
CA HIS A 84 14.26 10.07 2.36
C HIS A 84 12.86 10.07 1.72
N ALA A 85 12.76 9.83 0.40
CA ALA A 85 11.48 9.74 -0.30
C ALA A 85 10.85 8.34 -0.17
N ALA A 86 11.68 7.29 -0.07
CA ALA A 86 11.25 5.93 0.15
C ALA A 86 10.33 5.79 1.39
N PHE A 87 10.61 6.50 2.49
CA PHE A 87 9.77 6.44 3.70
C PHE A 87 8.33 6.91 3.48
N ARG A 88 8.13 7.94 2.65
CA ARG A 88 6.79 8.47 2.35
C ARG A 88 6.06 7.62 1.31
N LEU A 89 6.80 7.14 0.31
CA LEU A 89 6.24 6.39 -0.82
C LEU A 89 5.88 4.97 -0.42
N TYR A 90 6.78 4.23 0.23
CA TYR A 90 6.53 2.83 0.57
C TYR A 90 5.55 2.63 1.72
N GLY A 91 5.34 3.63 2.58
CA GLY A 91 4.25 3.61 3.56
C GLY A 91 2.87 3.50 2.88
N ARG A 92 2.73 4.08 1.68
CA ARG A 92 1.45 4.15 0.94
C ARG A 92 1.37 3.22 -0.27
N ALA A 93 2.48 2.89 -0.90
CA ALA A 93 2.55 2.05 -2.09
C ALA A 93 2.85 0.59 -1.72
N GLY A 94 1.83 -0.12 -1.24
CA GLY A 94 1.88 -1.56 -0.95
C GLY A 94 2.44 -2.44 -2.09
N PRO A 95 2.09 -2.24 -3.39
CA PRO A 95 2.63 -3.08 -4.46
C PRO A 95 4.13 -2.86 -4.69
N ASP A 96 4.62 -1.62 -4.61
CA ASP A 96 6.04 -1.28 -4.87
C ASP A 96 6.96 -1.73 -3.73
N LEU A 97 6.41 -1.95 -2.54
CA LEU A 97 7.16 -2.42 -1.38
C LEU A 97 7.84 -3.77 -1.62
N ALA A 98 7.26 -4.62 -2.47
CA ALA A 98 7.83 -5.90 -2.87
C ALA A 98 9.21 -5.75 -3.54
N LEU A 99 9.36 -4.72 -4.38
CA LEU A 99 10.59 -4.44 -5.13
C LEU A 99 11.69 -3.90 -4.21
N ALA A 100 11.31 -3.32 -3.07
CA ALA A 100 12.21 -2.76 -2.09
C ALA A 100 12.64 -3.75 -1.00
N ALA A 101 12.07 -4.97 -0.92
CA ALA A 101 12.33 -5.91 0.17
C ALA A 101 13.84 -6.20 0.37
N GLY A 102 14.54 -6.62 -0.68
CA GLY A 102 15.97 -6.93 -0.59
C GLY A 102 16.83 -5.71 -0.24
N ALA A 103 16.43 -4.52 -0.72
CA ALA A 103 17.08 -3.27 -0.35
C ALA A 103 16.90 -2.96 1.13
N LEU A 104 15.66 -3.00 1.63
CA LEU A 104 15.31 -2.72 3.02
C LEU A 104 16.03 -3.66 4.00
N GLY A 105 16.30 -4.91 3.59
CA GLY A 105 17.06 -5.89 4.37
C GLY A 105 18.55 -5.55 4.55
N ALA A 106 19.09 -4.61 3.78
CA ALA A 106 20.47 -4.13 3.96
C ALA A 106 20.63 -3.17 5.16
N CYS A 107 19.53 -2.79 5.81
CA CYS A 107 19.58 -1.97 7.02
C CYS A 107 19.98 -2.81 8.23
N ASP A 108 21.11 -2.46 8.84
CA ASP A 108 21.63 -3.06 10.07
C ASP A 108 20.99 -2.48 11.35
N GLY A 109 20.26 -1.36 11.23
CA GLY A 109 19.66 -0.67 12.35
C GLY A 109 20.63 0.17 13.19
N CYS A 110 21.74 0.65 12.62
CA CYS A 110 22.76 1.42 13.34
C CYS A 110 22.26 2.70 14.03
N GLY A 111 21.18 3.32 13.51
CA GLY A 111 20.55 4.52 14.11
C GLY A 111 21.17 5.87 13.72
N ASP A 112 22.31 5.91 13.01
CA ASP A 112 22.98 7.16 12.60
C ASP A 112 22.07 8.13 11.83
N CYS A 113 21.16 7.59 11.04
CA CYS A 113 20.17 8.34 10.27
C CYS A 113 19.21 9.15 11.17
N GLU A 114 18.88 8.65 12.35
CA GLU A 114 17.97 9.31 13.31
C GLU A 114 18.65 10.52 13.94
N ALA A 115 19.92 10.39 14.31
CA ALA A 115 20.73 11.50 14.85
C ALA A 115 20.87 12.66 13.85
N ARG A 116 20.83 12.37 12.54
CA ARG A 116 20.89 13.38 11.47
C ARG A 116 19.53 13.96 11.09
N CYS A 117 18.43 13.40 11.59
CA CYS A 117 17.09 13.80 11.19
C CYS A 117 16.65 15.07 11.94
N PRO A 118 16.45 16.22 11.27
CA PRO A 118 16.10 17.47 11.95
C PRO A 118 14.67 17.47 12.52
N VAL A 119 13.83 16.52 12.09
CA VAL A 119 12.43 16.38 12.51
C VAL A 119 12.19 15.12 13.35
N GLY A 120 13.26 14.42 13.75
CA GLY A 120 13.17 13.29 14.68
C GLY A 120 12.42 12.06 14.16
N VAL A 121 12.49 11.76 12.85
CA VAL A 121 11.87 10.56 12.29
C VAL A 121 12.64 9.32 12.78
N PRO A 122 11.97 8.30 13.34
CA PRO A 122 12.60 7.05 13.78
C PRO A 122 12.87 6.13 12.59
N ILE A 123 13.85 6.50 11.76
CA ILE A 123 14.12 5.91 10.45
C ILE A 123 14.39 4.41 10.54
N SER A 124 15.16 3.94 11.52
CA SER A 124 15.48 2.51 11.65
C SER A 124 14.23 1.67 11.91
N ARG A 125 13.33 2.17 12.77
CA ARG A 125 12.01 1.58 13.05
C ARG A 125 11.14 1.55 11.78
N VAL A 126 11.14 2.63 11.01
CA VAL A 126 10.39 2.72 9.74
C VAL A 126 10.89 1.69 8.74
N VAL A 127 12.21 1.61 8.51
CA VAL A 127 12.80 0.63 7.58
C VAL A 127 12.44 -0.79 7.97
N ARG A 128 12.62 -1.16 9.24
CA ARG A 128 12.30 -2.50 9.74
C ARG A 128 10.81 -2.86 9.55
N ALA A 129 9.91 -1.92 9.84
CA ALA A 129 8.48 -2.13 9.64
C ALA A 129 8.12 -2.28 8.15
N LEU A 130 8.72 -1.48 7.27
CA LEU A 130 8.56 -1.62 5.82
C LEU A 130 9.10 -2.97 5.32
N HIS A 131 10.25 -3.42 5.82
CA HIS A 131 10.83 -4.72 5.48
C HIS A 131 9.88 -5.86 5.88
N ALA A 132 9.38 -5.87 7.12
CA ALA A 132 8.44 -6.87 7.60
C ALA A 132 7.12 -6.87 6.78
N ARG A 133 6.62 -5.69 6.40
CA ARG A 133 5.46 -5.56 5.50
C ARG A 133 5.75 -6.13 4.11
N ALA A 134 6.95 -5.92 3.59
CA ALA A 134 7.37 -6.45 2.28
C ALA A 134 7.39 -7.98 2.29
N GLU A 135 7.96 -8.58 3.33
CA GLU A 135 8.00 -10.03 3.56
C GLU A 135 6.59 -10.62 3.70
N ALA A 136 5.74 -10.02 4.55
CA ALA A 136 4.35 -10.45 4.71
C ALA A 136 3.57 -10.40 3.37
N GLY A 137 3.82 -9.35 2.56
CA GLY A 137 3.26 -9.24 1.22
C GLY A 137 3.73 -10.33 0.28
N ALA A 138 5.00 -10.71 0.35
CA ALA A 138 5.54 -11.81 -0.45
C ALA A 138 4.90 -13.16 -0.05
N THR A 139 4.75 -13.42 1.25
CA THR A 139 4.08 -14.62 1.76
C THR A 139 2.62 -14.70 1.29
N LEU A 140 1.87 -13.59 1.38
CA LEU A 140 0.46 -13.54 0.95
C LEU A 140 0.31 -13.73 -0.56
N ARG A 141 1.21 -13.17 -1.38
CA ARG A 141 1.24 -13.40 -2.83
C ARG A 141 1.54 -14.86 -3.16
N GLY A 142 2.53 -15.46 -2.49
CA GLY A 142 2.86 -16.88 -2.66
C GLY A 142 1.69 -17.81 -2.35
N ALA A 143 1.00 -17.58 -1.22
CA ALA A 143 -0.17 -18.34 -0.83
C ALA A 143 -1.31 -18.26 -1.87
N ARG A 144 -1.53 -17.08 -2.47
CA ARG A 144 -2.55 -16.87 -3.51
C ARG A 144 -2.20 -17.53 -4.83
N SER A 145 -0.95 -17.45 -5.26
CA SER A 145 -0.48 -18.15 -6.46
C SER A 145 -0.67 -19.67 -6.32
N GLY A 146 -0.42 -20.21 -5.12
CA GLY A 146 -0.69 -21.62 -4.80
C GLY A 146 -2.19 -21.98 -4.85
N GLN A 147 -3.06 -21.13 -4.30
CA GLN A 147 -4.51 -21.33 -4.35
C GLN A 147 -5.09 -21.21 -5.76
N ALA A 148 -4.60 -20.27 -6.57
CA ALA A 148 -5.00 -20.12 -7.96
C ALA A 148 -4.58 -21.35 -8.79
N ALA A 149 -3.36 -21.86 -8.58
CA ALA A 149 -2.87 -23.08 -9.23
C ALA A 149 -3.69 -24.32 -8.82
N ALA A 150 -4.00 -24.47 -7.53
CA ALA A 150 -4.84 -25.56 -7.02
C ALA A 150 -6.29 -25.48 -7.52
N GLY A 151 -6.86 -24.27 -7.60
CA GLY A 151 -8.19 -24.04 -8.17
C GLY A 151 -8.26 -24.35 -9.67
N ALA A 152 -7.23 -23.96 -10.44
CA ALA A 152 -7.12 -24.31 -11.85
C ALA A 152 -6.98 -25.82 -12.07
N ALA A 153 -6.16 -26.51 -11.25
CA ALA A 153 -6.03 -27.97 -11.31
C ALA A 153 -7.36 -28.69 -11.01
N ASN A 154 -8.12 -28.24 -10.00
CA ASN A 154 -9.43 -28.81 -9.68
C ASN A 154 -10.50 -28.53 -10.76
N ALA A 155 -10.43 -27.39 -11.42
CA ALA A 155 -11.32 -27.06 -12.55
C ALA A 155 -11.05 -27.95 -13.78
N ILE A 156 -9.77 -28.27 -14.04
CA ILE A 156 -9.38 -29.18 -15.12
C ILE A 156 -9.83 -30.62 -14.83
N VAL A 157 -9.69 -31.08 -13.57
CA VAL A 157 -10.16 -32.43 -13.15
C VAL A 157 -11.68 -32.56 -13.22
N SER A 158 -12.45 -31.51 -12.92
CA SER A 158 -13.92 -31.53 -12.99
C SER A 158 -14.48 -31.45 -14.42
N GLN A 159 -13.64 -31.17 -15.41
CA GLN A 159 -14.02 -31.13 -16.84
C GLN A 159 -13.59 -32.39 -17.61
N ALA A 160 -13.01 -33.40 -16.95
CA ALA A 160 -12.72 -34.67 -17.59
C ALA A 160 -14.04 -35.35 -18.02
N PRO A 161 -14.27 -35.60 -19.32
CA PRO A 161 -15.48 -36.27 -19.78
C PRO A 161 -15.49 -37.70 -19.22
N GLY A 162 -16.58 -38.06 -18.54
CA GLY A 162 -16.78 -39.42 -18.04
C GLY A 162 -16.62 -40.43 -19.17
N VAL A 163 -15.64 -41.33 -19.00
CA VAL A 163 -15.46 -42.52 -19.83
C VAL A 163 -16.70 -43.39 -19.62
N LYS A 164 -17.52 -43.49 -20.67
CA LYS A 164 -18.57 -44.52 -20.77
C LYS A 164 -17.96 -45.83 -21.22
#